data_AF-A0A929I6H7-F1
#
_entry.id   AF-A0A929I6H7-F1
#
_cell.length_a   1.000
_cell.length_b   1.000
_cell.length_c   1.000
_cell.angle_alpha   90.00
_cell.angle_beta   90.00
_cell.angle_gamma   90.00
#
_symmetry.space_group_name_H-M   'P 1'
#
loop_
_entity.id
_entity.type
_entity.pdbx_description
1 polymer ?
#
loop_
_entity_poly.entity_id
_entity_poly.type
_entity_poly.pdbx_seq_one_letter_code
_entity_poly.pdbx_strand_id
1 'polypeptide(L)' 'MQLPQDCERSFLNKPNLKDMSLEEIEEFISDLGKEKYRAKQIMKWLYQTGATSFD' A
#
# COMPACT_ATOMS: atom_id res chain seq x y z
N MET A 1 32.23 -1.56 19.91
CA MET A 1 31.74 -0.23 19.50
C MET A 1 30.63 -0.49 18.49
N GLN A 2 29.41 -0.76 18.97
CA GLN A 2 28.26 -1.08 18.13
C GLN A 2 27.53 0.24 17.84
N LEU A 3 27.53 0.67 16.58
CA LEU A 3 26.73 1.80 16.14
C LEU A 3 25.24 1.41 16.20
N PRO A 4 24.35 2.24 16.79
CA PRO A 4 22.93 1.98 16.77
C PRO A 4 22.41 2.20 15.34
N GLN A 5 22.04 1.12 14.66
CA GLN A 5 21.35 1.19 13.37
C GLN A 5 19.84 1.36 13.59
N ASP A 6 19.46 2.44 14.28
CA ASP A 6 18.07 2.84 14.44
C ASP A 6 17.73 3.89 13.37
N CYS A 7 17.69 3.49 12.10
CA CYS A 7 17.01 4.29 11.06
C CYS A 7 16.68 3.52 9.78
N GLU A 8 17.36 2.43 9.48
CA GLU A 8 17.23 1.78 8.17
C GLU A 8 16.26 0.61 8.16
N ARG A 9 14.99 0.86 8.54
CA ARG A 9 13.95 -0.18 8.42
C ARG A 9 12.58 0.30 7.97
N SER A 10 12.53 1.34 7.15
CA SER A 10 11.27 1.98 6.73
C SER A 10 10.85 1.74 5.27
N PHE A 11 11.64 1.03 4.44
CA PHE A 11 11.34 0.88 3.00
C PHE A 11 11.23 -0.56 2.47
N LEU A 12 11.65 -1.58 3.23
CA LEU A 12 11.67 -2.98 2.76
C LEU A 12 10.33 -3.74 2.91
N ASN A 13 9.33 -3.15 3.56
CA ASN A 13 8.00 -3.78 3.78
C ASN A 13 6.86 -2.96 3.15
N LYS A 14 7.08 -2.33 1.98
CA LYS A 14 5.98 -1.74 1.22
C LYS A 14 5.32 -2.85 0.42
N PRO A 15 4.10 -3.26 0.77
CA PRO A 15 3.50 -4.40 0.11
C PRO A 15 3.02 -3.96 -1.29
N ASN A 16 3.24 -4.81 -2.30
CA ASN A 16 2.88 -4.49 -3.68
C ASN A 16 1.36 -4.54 -3.87
N LEU A 17 0.72 -3.37 -3.97
CA LEU A 17 -0.72 -3.26 -4.21
C LEU A 17 -1.17 -3.87 -5.55
N LYS A 18 -0.26 -4.04 -6.51
CA LYS A 18 -0.55 -4.65 -7.82
C LYS A 18 -0.70 -6.17 -7.76
N ASP A 19 -0.05 -6.81 -6.79
CA ASP A 19 -0.12 -8.26 -6.59
C ASP A 19 -1.28 -8.64 -5.66
N MET A 20 -1.90 -7.65 -5.01
CA MET A 20 -3.05 -7.83 -4.14
C MET A 20 -4.37 -7.82 -4.91
N SER A 21 -5.27 -8.68 -4.48
CA SER A 21 -6.68 -8.65 -4.86
C SER A 21 -7.41 -7.44 -4.26
N LEU A 22 -8.60 -7.13 -4.80
CA LEU A 22 -9.43 -6.04 -4.28
C LEU A 22 -9.75 -6.23 -2.79
N GLU A 23 -10.00 -7.46 -2.36
CA GLU A 23 -10.32 -7.82 -0.98
C GLU A 23 -9.15 -7.53 -0.04
N GLU A 24 -7.92 -7.90 -0.44
CA GLU A 24 -6.71 -7.62 0.34
C GLU A 24 -6.45 -6.11 0.48
N ILE A 25 -6.69 -5.33 -0.58
CA ILE A 25 -6.57 -3.86 -0.49
C ILE A 25 -7.68 -3.26 0.38
N GLU A 26 -8.90 -3.81 0.31
CA GLU A 26 -10.01 -3.42 1.19
C GLU A 26 -9.70 -3.69 2.66
N GLU A 27 -9.15 -4.87 2.98
CA GLU A 27 -8.69 -5.23 4.32
C GLU A 27 -7.52 -4.34 4.76
N PHE A 28 -6.51 -4.14 3.92
CA PHE A 28 -5.37 -3.27 4.21
C PHE A 28 -5.80 -1.84 4.54
N ILE A 29 -6.73 -1.29 3.76
CA ILE A 29 -7.27 0.06 4.00
C ILE A 29 -8.17 0.09 5.23
N SER A 30 -8.95 -0.96 5.47
CA SER A 30 -9.76 -1.12 6.68
C SER A 30 -8.89 -1.18 7.93
N ASP A 31 -7.77 -1.89 7.89
CA ASP A 31 -6.78 -2.00 8.98
C ASP A 31 -6.08 -0.66 9.24
N LEU A 32 -5.90 0.16 8.20
CA LEU A 32 -5.43 1.54 8.32
C LEU A 32 -6.49 2.51 8.90
N GLY A 33 -7.69 2.01 9.23
CA GLY A 33 -8.81 2.83 9.71
C GLY A 33 -9.42 3.72 8.64
N LYS A 34 -9.24 3.35 7.36
CA LYS A 34 -9.79 4.05 6.21
C LYS A 34 -10.97 3.27 5.63
N GLU A 35 -11.78 3.98 4.87
CA GLU A 35 -13.00 3.44 4.27
C GLU A 35 -12.70 2.48 3.12
N LYS A 36 -13.35 1.31 3.10
CA LYS A 36 -13.17 0.27 2.08
C LYS A 36 -13.41 0.77 0.64
N TYR A 37 -14.25 1.78 0.45
CA TYR A 37 -14.47 2.35 -0.89
C TYR A 37 -13.19 2.97 -1.50
N ARG A 38 -12.19 3.33 -0.68
CA ARG A 38 -10.90 3.83 -1.16
C ARG A 38 -10.11 2.75 -1.88
N ALA A 39 -10.23 1.48 -1.48
CA ALA A 39 -9.60 0.37 -2.17
C ALA A 39 -10.10 0.26 -3.61
N LYS A 40 -11.42 0.40 -3.81
CA LYS A 40 -12.03 0.41 -5.15
C LYS A 40 -11.51 1.56 -6.02
N GLN A 41 -11.26 2.73 -5.43
CA GLN A 41 -10.67 3.86 -6.17
C GLN A 41 -9.23 3.57 -6.60
N ILE A 42 -8.41 3.02 -5.69
CA ILE A 42 -7.03 2.64 -5.98
C ILE A 42 -6.99 1.54 -7.04
N MET A 43 -7.85 0.52 -6.94
CA MET A 43 -7.98 -0.54 -7.93
C MET A 43 -8.36 0.01 -9.31
N LYS A 44 -9.29 0.97 -9.34
CA LYS A 44 -9.66 1.65 -10.58
C LYS A 44 -8.47 2.38 -11.20
N TRP A 45 -7.69 3.11 -10.40
CA TRP A 45 -6.49 3.81 -10.89
C TRP A 45 -5.40 2.84 -11.35
N LEU A 46 -5.20 1.73 -10.64
CA LEU A 46 -4.19 0.73 -10.94
C LEU A 46 -4.48 -0.01 -12.26
N TYR A 47 -5.72 -0.45 -12.47
CA TYR A 47 -6.09 -1.26 -13.63
C TYR A 47 -6.63 -0.47 -14.82
N GLN A 48 -7.34 0.65 -14.60
CA GLN A 48 -7.89 1.45 -15.71
C GLN A 48 -6.94 2.55 -16.16
N THR A 49 -6.28 3.22 -15.22
CA THR A 49 -5.37 4.34 -15.54
C THR A 49 -3.93 3.87 -15.66
N GLY A 50 -3.58 2.73 -15.06
CA GLY A 50 -2.19 2.28 -14.96
C GLY A 50 -1.36 3.22 -14.09
N ALA A 51 -1.96 3.81 -13.05
CA ALA A 51 -1.29 4.77 -12.18
C ALA A 51 -0.06 4.12 -11.53
N THR A 52 1.11 4.66 -11.82
CA THR A 52 2.40 4.21 -11.26
C THR A 52 2.84 5.02 -10.05
N SER A 53 2.09 6.09 -9.71
CA SER A 53 2.37 6.99 -8.59
C SER A 53 1.08 7.57 -8.00
N PHE A 54 1.19 8.11 -6.78
CA PHE A 54 0.10 8.76 -6.05
C PHE A 54 0.20 10.30 -6.08
N ASP A 55 1.11 10.86 -6.89
CA ASP A 55 1.31 12.30 -7.07
C ASP A 55 0.18 12.95 -7.88
#